data_AF-A0A945M128-F1
#
_entry.id   AF-A0A945M128-F1
#
_cell.length_a   1.000
_cell.length_b   1.000
_cell.length_c   1.000
_cell.angle_alpha   90.00
_cell.angle_beta   90.00
_cell.angle_gamma   90.00
#
_symmetry.space_group_name_H-M   'P 1'
#
loop_
_entity.id
_entity.type
_entity.pdbx_description
1 polymer ?
#
loop_
_entity_poly.entity_id
_entity_poly.type
_entity_poly.pdbx_seq_one_letter_code
_entity_poly.pdbx_strand_id
1 'polypeptide(L)'
;YQKGPKAEVNFLAVMLKRLTITGSTLRIRSVEFKGEIAAALKEHIWPEIEKGAIRPVVHATFPLEKADDAHRLMESSAHIGKIVLTTAKAGETQS
;
A
#
# COMPACT_ATOMS: atom_id res chain seq x y z
N TYR A 1 -0.44 -0.84 14.23
CA TYR A 1 0.76 -1.67 13.93
C TYR A 1 0.47 -3.14 14.25
N GLN A 2 0.69 -4.08 13.32
CA GLN A 2 0.56 -5.52 13.60
C GLN A 2 1.67 -5.94 14.58
N LYS A 3 1.37 -6.77 15.57
CA LYS A 3 2.17 -7.09 16.79
C LYS A 3 3.52 -7.81 16.51
N GLY A 4 4.39 -7.23 15.70
CA GLY A 4 5.69 -7.81 15.36
C GLY A 4 5.59 -9.11 14.54
N PRO A 5 6.73 -9.78 14.27
CA PRO A 5 6.79 -10.95 13.40
C PRO A 5 6.30 -12.26 14.03
N LYS A 6 5.91 -12.24 15.31
CA LYS A 6 5.52 -13.44 16.07
C LYS A 6 4.10 -13.29 16.62
N ALA A 7 3.30 -14.34 16.48
CA ALA A 7 1.97 -14.42 17.07
C ALA A 7 1.69 -15.87 17.49
N GLU A 8 0.96 -16.03 18.60
CA GLU A 8 0.38 -17.31 19.00
C GLU A 8 -0.95 -17.50 18.26
N VAL A 9 -1.14 -18.64 17.59
CA VAL A 9 -2.28 -18.90 16.70
C VAL A 9 -2.86 -20.29 16.99
N ASN A 10 -4.17 -20.36 17.19
CA ASN A 10 -4.90 -21.62 17.27
C ASN A 10 -5.24 -22.14 15.86
N PHE A 11 -4.56 -23.20 15.41
CA PHE A 11 -4.73 -23.78 14.08
C PHE A 11 -5.93 -24.75 13.94
N LEU A 12 -6.70 -25.00 15.00
CA LEU A 12 -7.86 -25.92 14.95
C LEU A 12 -8.86 -25.52 13.85
N ALA A 13 -9.17 -24.23 13.72
CA ALA A 13 -10.08 -23.73 12.70
C ALA A 13 -9.54 -23.90 11.27
N VAL A 14 -8.22 -23.80 11.09
CA VAL A 14 -7.52 -24.00 9.81
C VAL A 14 -7.64 -25.46 9.37
N MET A 15 -7.41 -26.39 10.31
CA MET A 15 -7.48 -27.82 10.02
C MET A 15 -8.90 -28.29 9.75
N LEU A 16 -9.87 -27.88 10.59
CA LEU A 16 -11.28 -28.28 10.45
C LEU A 16 -11.88 -27.83 9.12
N LYS A 17 -11.47 -26.66 8.62
CA LYS A 17 -11.97 -26.07 7.37
C LYS A 17 -11.01 -26.22 6.19
N ARG A 18 -9.89 -26.92 6.37
CA ARG A 18 -8.83 -27.11 5.36
C ARG A 18 -8.37 -25.80 4.71
N LEU A 19 -8.15 -24.77 5.54
CA LEU A 19 -7.77 -23.44 5.06
C LEU A 19 -6.28 -23.41 4.69
N THR A 20 -5.95 -22.64 3.66
CA THR A 20 -4.56 -22.37 3.25
C THR A 20 -4.09 -21.03 3.82
N ILE A 21 -3.01 -21.05 4.58
CA ILE A 21 -2.31 -19.84 5.04
C ILE A 21 -1.05 -19.67 4.19
N THR A 22 -0.93 -18.52 3.52
CA THR A 22 0.24 -18.16 2.72
C THR A 22 0.71 -16.75 3.07
N GLY A 23 1.96 -16.44 2.77
CA GLY A 23 2.56 -15.14 3.00
C GLY A 23 3.55 -14.80 1.89
N SER A 24 3.69 -13.51 1.60
CA SER A 24 4.69 -13.02 0.65
C SER A 24 5.22 -11.67 1.09
N THR A 25 6.51 -11.43 0.84
CA THR A 25 7.13 -10.11 1.01
C THR A 25 7.45 -9.54 -0.36
N LEU A 26 6.99 -8.32 -0.66
CA LEU A 26 7.24 -7.69 -1.96
C LEU A 26 8.68 -7.14 -2.07
N ARG A 27 9.31 -6.75 -0.95
CA ARG A 27 10.63 -6.08 -0.93
C ARG A 27 11.76 -6.94 -1.54
N ILE A 28 11.79 -8.23 -1.20
CA ILE A 28 12.87 -9.17 -1.54
C ILE A 28 12.69 -9.81 -2.94
N ARG A 29 11.57 -9.52 -3.64
CA ARG A 29 11.31 -10.09 -4.98
C ARG A 29 12.17 -9.43 -6.06
N SER A 30 12.48 -10.21 -7.09
CA SER A 30 13.30 -9.79 -8.23
C SER A 30 12.66 -8.64 -9.01
N VAL A 31 13.45 -7.96 -9.84
CA VAL A 31 12.97 -6.83 -10.66
C VAL A 31 11.97 -7.34 -11.70
N GLU A 32 12.22 -8.51 -12.27
CA GLU A 32 11.38 -9.16 -13.28
C GLU A 32 9.99 -9.45 -12.70
N PHE A 33 9.92 -10.04 -11.50
CA PHE A 33 8.64 -10.30 -10.82
C PHE A 33 7.86 -9.02 -10.51
N LYS A 34 8.55 -7.94 -10.12
CA LYS A 34 7.90 -6.62 -9.91
C LYS A 34 7.41 -6.04 -11.25
N GLY A 35 8.15 -6.26 -12.32
CA GLY A 35 7.77 -5.87 -13.69
C GLY A 35 6.52 -6.60 -14.17
N GLU A 36 6.43 -7.91 -13.95
CA GLU A 36 5.24 -8.71 -14.28
C GLU A 36 3.98 -8.20 -13.54
N ILE A 37 4.11 -7.93 -12.23
CA ILE A 37 3.00 -7.36 -11.44
C ILE A 37 2.62 -5.98 -11.98
N ALA A 38 3.59 -5.12 -12.30
CA ALA A 38 3.31 -3.78 -12.82
C ALA A 38 2.60 -3.84 -14.19
N ALA A 39 3.00 -4.76 -15.07
CA ALA A 39 2.35 -4.98 -16.36
C ALA A 39 0.90 -5.46 -16.18
N ALA A 40 0.67 -6.44 -15.31
CA ALA A 40 -0.66 -6.94 -15.01
C ALA A 40 -1.58 -5.88 -14.38
N LEU A 41 -1.04 -5.04 -13.49
CA LEU A 41 -1.77 -3.91 -12.92
C LEU A 41 -2.15 -2.89 -14.01
N LYS A 42 -1.24 -2.60 -14.94
CA LYS A 42 -1.52 -1.68 -16.04
C LYS A 42 -2.60 -2.21 -16.98
N GLU A 43 -2.62 -3.51 -17.25
CA GLU A 43 -3.61 -4.11 -18.13
C GLU A 43 -5.01 -4.14 -17.50
N HIS A 44 -5.10 -4.55 -16.23
CA HIS A 44 -6.39 -4.86 -15.62
C HIS A 44 -6.93 -3.78 -14.68
N ILE A 45 -6.06 -3.05 -13.99
CA ILE A 45 -6.46 -2.13 -12.91
C ILE A 45 -6.49 -0.67 -13.38
N TRP A 46 -5.55 -0.27 -14.24
CA TRP A 46 -5.50 1.11 -14.76
C TRP A 46 -6.78 1.56 -15.47
N PRO A 47 -7.41 0.75 -16.36
CA PRO A 47 -8.66 1.14 -17.00
C PRO A 47 -9.79 1.39 -15.99
N GLU A 48 -9.82 0.64 -14.89
CA GLU A 48 -10.85 0.78 -13.85
C GLU A 48 -10.58 1.97 -12.93
N ILE A 49 -9.32 2.39 -12.77
CA ILE A 49 -8.96 3.65 -12.12
C ILE A 49 -9.38 4.83 -13.00
N GLU A 50 -9.10 4.79 -14.31
CA GLU A 50 -9.45 5.84 -15.26
C GLU A 50 -10.97 6.04 -15.36
N LYS A 51 -11.74 4.94 -15.31
CA LYS A 51 -13.21 4.97 -15.26
C LYS A 51 -13.77 5.40 -13.88
N GLY A 52 -12.91 5.54 -12.86
CA GLY A 52 -13.30 5.91 -11.50
C GLY A 52 -13.96 4.80 -10.68
N ALA A 53 -14.00 3.56 -11.19
CA ALA A 53 -14.52 2.40 -10.48
C ALA A 53 -13.61 1.98 -9.32
N ILE A 54 -12.29 2.16 -9.48
CA ILE A 54 -11.29 1.95 -8.43
C ILE A 54 -10.72 3.30 -8.01
N ARG A 55 -10.92 3.68 -6.75
CA ARG A 55 -10.37 4.93 -6.18
C ARG A 55 -9.48 4.63 -4.98
N PRO A 56 -8.22 5.09 -4.95
CA PRO A 56 -7.40 5.02 -3.75
C PRO A 56 -8.06 5.82 -2.63
N VAL A 57 -8.27 5.20 -1.47
CA VAL A 57 -8.69 5.91 -0.27
C VAL A 57 -7.48 6.64 0.29
N VAL A 58 -7.42 7.96 0.05
CA VAL A 58 -6.39 8.83 0.61
C VAL A 58 -6.93 9.41 1.90
N HIS A 59 -6.23 9.14 3.01
CA HIS A 59 -6.61 9.64 4.33
C HIS A 59 -6.16 11.09 4.54
N ALA A 60 -4.92 11.38 4.17
CA ALA A 60 -4.32 12.70 4.34
C ALA A 60 -3.18 12.91 3.34
N THR A 61 -2.96 14.17 2.98
CA THR A 61 -1.88 14.62 2.11
C THR A 61 -1.06 15.66 2.86
N PHE A 62 0.26 15.46 2.93
CA PHE A 62 1.20 16.37 3.58
C PHE A 62 2.25 16.86 2.58
N PRO A 63 2.69 18.12 2.65
CA PRO A 63 3.94 18.54 2.01
C PRO A 63 5.10 17.66 2.48
N LEU A 64 6.07 17.38 1.61
CA LEU A 64 7.25 16.57 1.96
C LEU A 64 8.01 17.17 3.15
N GLU A 65 8.00 18.50 3.28
CA GLU A 65 8.59 19.25 4.40
C GLU A 65 7.93 18.91 5.75
N LYS A 66 6.71 18.36 5.72
CA LYS A 66 5.95 17.90 6.88
C LYS A 66 5.87 16.37 6.96
N ALA A 67 6.86 15.66 6.42
CA ALA A 67 6.94 14.20 6.55
C ALA A 67 6.86 13.74 8.02
N ASP A 68 7.39 14.54 8.96
CA ASP A 68 7.31 14.24 10.40
C ASP A 68 5.85 14.18 10.90
N ASP A 69 4.99 15.08 10.43
CA ASP A 69 3.56 15.08 10.78
C ASP A 69 2.84 13.88 10.15
N ALA A 70 3.20 13.53 8.91
CA ALA A 70 2.69 12.34 8.25
C ALA A 70 3.08 11.05 9.01
N HIS A 71 4.31 10.98 9.51
CA HIS A 71 4.79 9.87 10.34
C HIS A 71 4.07 9.80 11.69
N ARG A 72 3.87 10.93 12.37
CA ARG A 72 3.08 10.99 13.61
C ARG A 72 1.64 10.47 13.39
N LEU A 73 1.00 10.88 12.30
CA LEU A 73 -0.33 10.37 11.95
C LEU A 73 -0.31 8.87 11.63
N MET A 74 0.73 8.39 10.95
CA MET A 74 0.92 6.97 10.69
C MET A 74 1.04 6.15 11.98
N GLU A 75 1.85 6.63 12.94
CA GLU A 75 2.10 5.97 14.22
C GLU A 75 0.84 5.90 15.09
N SER A 76 0.02 6.95 15.07
CA SER A 76 -1.26 6.99 15.80
C SER A 76 -2.24 5.89 15.40
N SER A 77 -2.04 5.23 14.24
CA SER A 77 -2.95 4.23 13.66
C SER A 77 -4.38 4.75 13.44
N ALA A 78 -4.61 6.07 13.48
CA ALA A 78 -5.91 6.70 13.24
C ALA A 78 -6.24 6.88 11.74
N HIS A 79 -5.31 6.54 10.84
CA HIS A 79 -5.48 6.68 9.40
C HIS A 79 -6.14 5.44 8.79
N ILE A 80 -7.17 5.66 7.97
CA ILE A 80 -7.77 4.63 7.12
C ILE A 80 -7.41 4.98 5.67
N GLY A 81 -6.53 4.18 5.07
CA GLY A 81 -6.08 4.37 3.69
C GLY A 81 -4.65 4.92 3.61
N LYS A 82 -4.32 5.56 2.49
CA LYS A 82 -2.97 6.03 2.18
C LYS A 82 -2.71 7.43 2.75
N ILE A 83 -1.52 7.65 3.29
CA ILE A 83 -0.97 8.98 3.57
C ILE A 83 -0.05 9.34 2.40
N VAL A 84 -0.29 10.47 1.75
CA VAL A 84 0.46 10.90 0.55
C VAL A 84 1.36 12.07 0.91
N LEU A 85 2.62 12.02 0.46
CA LEU A 85 3.54 13.15 0.54
C LEU A 85 3.60 13.85 -0.81
N THR A 86 3.40 15.17 -0.83
CA THR A 86 3.51 16.00 -2.03
C THR A 86 4.86 16.71 -2.05
N THR A 87 5.62 16.52 -3.12
CA THR A 87 6.82 17.30 -3.41
C THR A 87 6.43 18.52 -4.25
N ALA A 88 7.02 19.68 -3.99
CA ALA A 88 6.79 20.85 -4.83
C ALA A 88 7.35 20.58 -6.25
N LYS A 89 6.43 20.57 -7.22
CA LYS A 89 6.51 20.56 -8.70
C LYS A 89 6.58 19.23 -9.47
N ALA A 90 5.49 18.95 -10.19
CA ALA A 90 5.51 18.91 -11.66
C ALA A 90 4.91 20.25 -12.15
N GLY A 91 5.77 21.23 -12.45
CA GLY A 91 5.38 22.60 -12.76
C GLY A 91 6.57 23.52 -12.98
N GLU A 92 7.58 23.06 -13.73
CA GLU A 92 8.54 23.94 -14.38
C GLU A 92 8.12 24.12 -15.84
N THR A 93 7.12 24.98 -16.02
CA THR A 93 7.11 25.91 -17.14
C THR A 93 7.31 27.29 -16.51
N GLN A 94 8.50 27.84 -16.67
CA GLN A 94 8.75 29.27 -16.55
C GLN A 94 9.50 29.69 -17.81
N SER A 95 9.07 30.83 -18.34
CA SER A 95 9.50 31.51 -19.57
C SER A 95 11.00 31.64 -19.77
#